data_AF-A0A7Y4XAK1-F1
#
_entry.id   AF-A0A7Y4XAK1-F1
#
_cell.length_a   1.000
_cell.length_b   1.000
_cell.length_c   1.000
_cell.angle_alpha   90.00
_cell.angle_beta   90.00
_cell.angle_gamma   90.00
#
_symmetry.space_group_name_H-M   'P 1'
#
loop_
_entity.id
_entity.type
_entity.pdbx_description
1 polymer ?
#
loop_
_entity_poly.entity_id
_entity_poly.type
_entity_poly.pdbx_seq_one_letter_code
_entity_poly.pdbx_strand_id
1 'polypeptide(L)' 'PEEHKRSLGIFTMLKAIEHSQALGCTHYYPGYAYREPSVYDYKKRFAALEFLDWDFGWRPYSNE' A
#
# COMPACT_ATOMS: atom_id res chain seq x y z
N PRO A 1 -2.98 8.94 16.34
CA PRO A 1 -2.23 10.21 16.20
C PRO A 1 -3.17 11.41 16.34
N GLU A 2 -2.67 12.53 16.88
CA GLU A 2 -3.47 13.77 17.05
C GLU A 2 -4.07 14.24 15.71
N GLU A 3 -3.25 14.24 14.65
CA GLU A 3 -3.63 14.69 13.31
C GLU A 3 -4.24 13.59 12.40
N HIS A 4 -4.89 12.56 12.97
CA HIS A 4 -5.45 11.45 12.18
C HIS A 4 -6.41 11.90 11.06
N LYS A 5 -7.15 12.99 11.29
CA LYS A 5 -8.11 13.58 10.32
C LYS A 5 -7.44 14.03 9.02
N ARG A 6 -6.14 14.32 9.03
CA ARG A 6 -5.39 14.78 7.86
C ARG A 6 -5.01 13.64 6.90
N SER A 7 -5.21 12.38 7.30
CA SER A 7 -4.89 11.21 6.46
C SER A 7 -3.46 11.21 5.91
N LEU A 8 -2.48 11.67 6.70
CA LEU A 8 -1.10 11.88 6.25
C LEU A 8 -0.45 10.62 5.67
N GLY A 9 -0.79 9.43 6.18
CA GLY A 9 -0.32 8.16 5.62
C GLY A 9 -0.76 7.94 4.16
N ILE A 10 -2.02 8.27 3.82
CA ILE A 10 -2.52 8.20 2.45
C ILE A 10 -1.82 9.24 1.58
N PHE A 11 -1.69 10.48 2.08
CA PHE A 11 -1.01 11.54 1.35
C PHE A 11 0.44 11.17 1.00
N THR A 12 1.21 10.64 1.97
CA THR A 12 2.58 10.19 1.75
C THR A 12 2.66 9.07 0.72
N MET A 13 1.76 8.08 0.77
CA MET A 13 1.72 7.02 -0.24
C MET A 13 1.45 7.54 -1.66
N LEU A 14 0.51 8.48 -1.82
CA LEU A 14 0.21 9.09 -3.12
C LEU A 14 1.42 9.84 -3.69
N LYS A 15 2.12 10.62 -2.86
CA LYS A 15 3.36 11.30 -3.26
C LYS A 15 4.48 10.31 -3.61
N ALA A 16 4.57 9.19 -2.91
CA ALA A 16 5.54 8.15 -3.22
C ALA A 16 5.22 7.45 -4.55
N ILE A 17 3.96 7.14 -4.83
CA ILE A 17 3.50 6.58 -6.11
C ILE A 17 3.84 7.54 -7.26
N GLU A 18 3.49 8.82 -7.14
CA GLU A 18 3.79 9.85 -8.13
C GLU A 18 5.31 9.94 -8.39
N HIS A 19 6.12 9.90 -7.34
CA HIS A 19 7.57 9.93 -7.47
C HIS A 19 8.11 8.67 -8.17
N SER A 20 7.61 7.48 -7.81
CA SER A 20 7.97 6.22 -8.48
C SER A 20 7.60 6.24 -9.96
N GLN A 21 6.44 6.79 -10.33
CA GLN A 21 6.05 6.98 -11.72
C GLN A 21 6.99 7.91 -12.47
N ALA A 22 7.40 9.03 -11.85
CA ALA A 22 8.36 9.97 -12.44
C ALA A 22 9.74 9.33 -12.69
N LEU A 23 10.11 8.31 -11.91
CA LEU A 23 11.34 7.51 -12.10
C LEU A 23 11.18 6.37 -13.12
N GLY A 24 9.99 6.18 -13.70
CA GLY A 24 9.70 5.08 -14.62
C GLY A 24 9.51 3.72 -13.94
N CYS A 25 9.27 3.69 -12.62
CA CYS A 25 9.00 2.45 -11.90
C CYS A 25 7.60 1.92 -12.24
N THR A 26 7.51 0.61 -12.49
CA THR A 26 6.23 -0.08 -12.67
C THR A 26 5.54 -0.42 -11.34
N HIS A 27 6.32 -0.56 -10.27
CA HIS A 27 5.82 -0.97 -8.94
C HIS A 27 6.30 -0.01 -7.86
N TYR A 28 5.45 0.18 -6.84
CA TYR A 28 5.77 0.89 -5.60
C TYR A 28 5.58 -0.06 -4.42
N TYR A 29 6.60 -0.19 -3.56
CA TYR A 29 6.53 -1.03 -2.37
C TYR A 29 6.18 -0.19 -1.12
N PRO A 30 4.96 -0.29 -0.57
CA PRO A 30 4.50 0.53 0.56
C PRO A 30 4.96 0.01 1.94
N GLY A 31 5.88 -0.97 1.97
CA GLY A 31 6.28 -1.70 3.16
C GLY A 31 5.24 -2.73 3.63
N TYR A 32 5.55 -3.43 4.71
CA TYR A 32 4.67 -4.46 5.27
C TYR A 32 3.34 -3.91 5.81
N ALA A 33 2.33 -4.79 5.82
CA ALA A 33 1.03 -4.62 6.46
C ALA A 33 0.59 -5.97 7.06
N TYR A 34 -0.28 -5.92 8.07
CA TYR A 34 -0.88 -7.13 8.64
C TYR A 34 -2.04 -7.61 7.78
N ARG A 35 -2.23 -8.94 7.76
CA ARG A 35 -3.40 -9.57 7.14
C ARG A 35 -4.66 -9.19 7.93
N GLU A 36 -4.58 -9.27 9.25
CA GLU A 36 -5.63 -8.89 10.18
C GLU A 36 -5.89 -7.37 10.17
N PRO A 37 -7.05 -6.92 10.68
CA PRO A 37 -7.33 -5.50 10.86
C PRO A 37 -6.27 -4.79 11.70
N SER A 38 -5.79 -3.65 11.21
CA SER A 38 -4.66 -2.94 11.82
C SER A 38 -4.63 -1.45 11.45
N VAL A 39 -3.72 -0.72 12.09
CA VAL A 39 -3.43 0.68 11.73
C VAL A 39 -2.90 0.85 10.30
N TYR A 40 -2.51 -0.23 9.62
CA TYR A 40 -2.05 -0.23 8.24
C TYR A 40 -3.15 -0.50 7.22
N ASP A 41 -4.41 -0.65 7.64
CA ASP A 41 -5.51 -1.01 6.73
C ASP A 41 -5.77 0.04 5.64
N TYR A 42 -5.34 1.28 5.84
CA TYR A 42 -5.38 2.29 4.78
C TYR A 42 -4.54 1.90 3.55
N LYS A 43 -3.46 1.11 3.73
CA LYS A 43 -2.63 0.61 2.63
C LYS A 43 -3.39 -0.42 1.77
N LYS A 44 -4.32 -1.17 2.37
CA LYS A 44 -5.11 -2.24 1.73
C LYS A 44 -6.28 -1.71 0.89
N ARG A 45 -6.48 -0.39 0.84
CA ARG A 45 -7.59 0.27 0.12
C ARG A 45 -7.22 0.78 -1.28
N PHE A 46 -5.95 0.64 -1.68
CA PHE A 46 -5.52 1.01 -3.03
C PHE A 46 -5.91 -0.06 -4.05
N ALA A 47 -6.13 0.35 -5.29
CA ALA A 47 -6.35 -0.58 -6.39
C ALA A 47 -5.03 -1.22 -6.86
N ALA A 48 -5.13 -2.34 -7.58
CA ALA A 48 -3.99 -3.06 -8.17
C ALA A 48 -2.90 -3.43 -7.15
N LEU A 49 -3.30 -3.83 -5.95
CA LEU A 49 -2.38 -4.33 -4.93
C LEU A 49 -2.02 -5.78 -5.20
N GLU A 50 -0.80 -6.13 -4.82
CA GLU A 50 -0.30 -7.50 -4.78
C GLU A 50 0.31 -7.77 -3.41
N PHE A 51 0.30 -9.04 -3.01
CA PHE A 51 1.02 -9.50 -1.83
C PHE A 51 1.93 -10.66 -2.21
N LEU A 52 3.02 -10.82 -1.46
CA LEU A 52 3.91 -11.97 -1.61
C LEU A 52 3.34 -13.14 -0.81
N ASP A 53 2.88 -14.16 -1.53
CA ASP A 53 2.66 -15.50 -0.98
C ASP A 53 4.00 -16.24 -0.99
N TRP A 54 4.39 -16.83 0.14
CA TRP A 54 5.70 -17.47 0.26
C TRP A 54 5.83 -18.76 -0.56
N ASP A 55 4.72 -19.45 -0.80
CA ASP A 55 4.70 -20.71 -1.54
C ASP A 55 4.47 -20.47 -3.05
N PHE A 56 3.73 -19.41 -3.39
CA PHE A 56 3.26 -19.19 -4.75
C PHE A 56 3.74 -17.89 -5.40
N GLY A 57 4.52 -17.07 -4.70
CA GLY A 57 5.02 -15.79 -5.20
C GLY A 57 3.98 -14.66 -5.14
N TRP A 58 4.16 -13.64 -5.98
CA TRP A 58 3.28 -12.47 -6.01
C TRP A 58 1.87 -12.84 -6.51
N ARG A 59 0.85 -12.40 -5.75
CA ARG A 59 -0.57 -12.67 -6.03
C ARG A 59 -1.37 -11.37 -5.95
N PRO A 60 -2.39 -11.19 -6.79
CA PRO A 60 -3.32 -10.07 -6.65
C PRO A 60 -3.97 -10.07 -5.26
N TYR A 61 -4.03 -8.91 -4.63
CA TYR A 61 -4.70 -8.72 -3.36
C TYR A 61 -6.15 -8.28 -3.61
N SER A 62 -7.11 -9.14 -3.27
CA SER A 62 -8.54 -8.83 -3.28
C SER A 62 -9.04 -8.62 -1.85
N ASN A 63 -9.67 -7.48 -1.58
CA ASN A 63 -10.50 -7.33 -0.38
C ASN A 63 -11.79 -8.13 -0.61
N GLU A 64 -11.86 -9.35 -0.08
CA GLU A 64 -13.15 -10.00 0.21
C GLU A 64 -13.80 -9.38 1.45
#